data_AF-A0A7S0BWI7-F1
#
_entry.id   AF-A0A7S0BWI7-F1
#
_cell.length_a   1.000
_cell.length_b   1.000
_cell.length_c   1.000
_cell.angle_alpha   90.00
_cell.angle_beta   90.00
_cell.angle_gamma   90.00
#
_symmetry.space_group_name_H-M   'P 1'
#
loop_
_entity.id
_entity.type
_entity.pdbx_description
1 polymer ?
#
loop_
_entity_poly.entity_id
_entity_poly.type
_entity_poly.pdbx_seq_one_letter_code
_entity_poly.pdbx_strand_id
1 'polypeptide(L)'
;DVWEKGSGDYQAIGTYNAAQQTVGLYYKRVVTPKRVTLGAELQCQAASLESTVVLGAEFQLTRSKMSMTLDGGTGKIQSVLETKLGMAPGSPSLSFTGEVDHGNDSMRFGYGMNIGG
;
A
#
# COMPACT_ATOMS: atom_id res chain seq x y z
N ASP A 1 19.31 -7.30 -11.88
CA ASP A 1 19.31 -5.96 -12.49
C ASP A 1 18.17 -5.11 -11.99
N VAL A 2 18.39 -3.80 -11.89
CA VAL A 2 17.39 -2.80 -11.47
C VAL A 2 17.38 -1.68 -12.50
N TRP A 3 16.19 -1.31 -12.96
CA TRP A 3 15.93 -0.16 -13.80
C TRP A 3 15.02 0.80 -13.06
N GLU A 4 15.29 2.10 -13.18
CA GLU A 4 14.48 3.13 -12.56
C GLU A 4 14.27 4.29 -13.53
N LYS A 5 13.03 4.80 -13.57
CA LYS A 5 12.68 6.02 -14.30
C LYS A 5 11.63 6.78 -13.51
N GLY A 6 11.86 8.07 -13.30
CA GLY A 6 10.89 8.90 -12.58
C GLY A 6 11.08 10.39 -12.81
N SER A 7 10.11 11.14 -12.30
CA SER A 7 10.14 12.59 -12.10
C SER A 7 9.58 12.89 -10.70
N GLY A 8 9.47 14.15 -10.29
CA GLY A 8 8.94 14.50 -8.97
C GLY A 8 7.54 13.93 -8.67
N ASP A 9 6.74 13.67 -9.70
CA ASP A 9 5.34 13.24 -9.57
C ASP A 9 5.14 11.73 -9.75
N TYR A 10 6.11 11.02 -10.33
CA TYR A 10 5.99 9.57 -10.55
C TYR A 10 7.34 8.86 -10.54
N GLN A 11 7.34 7.60 -10.14
CA GLN A 11 8.50 6.73 -10.14
C GLN A 11 8.07 5.35 -10.65
N ALA A 12 8.83 4.80 -11.58
CA ALA A 12 8.67 3.45 -12.09
C ALA A 12 10.00 2.71 -11.89
N ILE A 13 9.95 1.53 -11.28
CA ILE A 13 11.11 0.70 -11.00
C ILE A 13 10.84 -0.69 -11.57
N GLY A 14 11.78 -1.23 -12.32
CA GLY A 14 11.79 -2.61 -12.75
C GLY A 14 12.93 -3.36 -12.09
N THR A 15 12.67 -4.55 -11.58
CA THR A 15 13.68 -5.41 -10.96
C THR A 15 13.66 -6.78 -11.62
N TYR A 16 14.83 -7.35 -11.79
CA TYR A 16 15.00 -8.75 -12.19
C TYR A 16 16.01 -9.41 -11.26
N ASN A 17 15.57 -10.47 -10.59
CA ASN A 17 16.39 -11.31 -9.74
C ASN A 17 16.56 -12.68 -10.39
N ALA A 18 17.73 -12.90 -11.00
CA ALA A 18 18.05 -14.16 -11.67
C ALA A 18 18.13 -15.36 -10.71
N ALA A 19 18.54 -15.15 -9.46
CA ALA A 19 18.68 -16.23 -8.48
C ALA A 19 17.32 -16.75 -8.01
N GLN A 20 16.34 -15.86 -7.88
CA GLN A 20 14.96 -16.21 -7.49
C GLN A 20 14.03 -16.37 -8.69
N GLN A 21 14.52 -16.13 -9.91
CA GLN A 21 13.72 -16.08 -11.14
C GLN A 21 12.47 -15.19 -11.02
N THR A 22 12.62 -14.04 -10.35
CA THR A 22 11.53 -13.08 -10.12
C THR A 22 11.73 -11.80 -10.92
N VAL A 23 10.64 -11.29 -11.48
CA VAL A 23 10.53 -9.99 -12.14
C VAL A 23 9.57 -9.14 -11.31
N GLY A 24 10.00 -7.93 -10.94
CA GLY A 24 9.18 -6.96 -10.23
C GLY A 24 9.01 -5.68 -11.05
N LEU A 25 7.81 -5.11 -11.02
CA LEU A 25 7.50 -3.81 -11.59
C LEU A 25 6.74 -3.01 -10.54
N TYR A 26 7.30 -1.87 -10.17
CA TYR A 26 6.77 -0.98 -9.15
C TYR A 26 6.49 0.37 -9.78
N TYR A 27 5.31 0.91 -9.49
CA TYR A 27 4.89 2.22 -9.94
C TYR A 27 4.35 3.00 -8.76
N LYS A 28 4.79 4.24 -8.63
CA LYS A 28 4.30 5.20 -7.64
C LYS A 28 3.96 6.49 -8.37
N ARG A 29 2.82 7.08 -8.04
CA ARG A 29 2.43 8.40 -8.55
C ARG A 29 1.90 9.26 -7.42
N VAL A 30 2.50 10.43 -7.24
CA VAL A 30 1.94 11.49 -6.42
C VAL A 30 0.89 12.21 -7.28
N VAL A 31 -0.39 11.98 -6.97
CA VAL A 31 -1.51 12.60 -7.71
C VAL A 31 -1.75 14.02 -7.21
N THR A 32 -1.74 14.19 -5.89
CA THR A 32 -1.84 15.50 -5.25
C THR A 32 -0.73 15.60 -4.22
N PRO A 33 0.20 16.55 -4.34
CA PRO A 33 1.33 16.68 -3.42
C PRO A 33 0.88 16.69 -1.96
N LYS A 34 1.52 15.84 -1.14
CA LYS A 34 1.24 15.68 0.30
C LYS A 34 -0.20 15.27 0.65
N ARG A 35 -1.02 14.85 -0.32
CA ARG A 35 -2.42 14.46 -0.09
C ARG A 35 -2.79 13.12 -0.69
N VAL A 36 -2.39 12.82 -1.92
CA VAL A 36 -2.82 11.58 -2.59
C VAL A 36 -1.64 10.97 -3.31
N THR A 37 -1.34 9.72 -2.97
CA THR A 37 -0.34 8.89 -3.64
C THR A 37 -0.98 7.59 -4.07
N LEU A 38 -0.75 7.19 -5.31
CA LEU A 38 -1.14 5.89 -5.84
C LEU A 38 0.11 5.03 -6.01
N GLY A 39 -0.06 3.73 -5.80
CA GLY A 39 0.96 2.72 -5.99
C GLY A 39 0.42 1.55 -6.80
N ALA A 40 1.27 0.93 -7.59
CA ALA A 40 1.00 -0.36 -8.20
C ALA A 40 2.27 -1.19 -8.15
N GLU A 41 2.13 -2.47 -7.89
CA GLU A 41 3.19 -3.46 -7.89
C GLU A 41 2.71 -4.66 -8.72
N LEU A 42 3.59 -5.16 -9.57
CA LEU A 42 3.42 -6.42 -10.28
C LEU A 42 4.66 -7.25 -9.98
N GLN A 43 4.46 -8.43 -9.41
CA GLN A 43 5.52 -9.40 -9.19
C GLN A 43 5.19 -10.66 -10.00
N CYS A 44 6.18 -11.18 -10.71
CA CYS A 44 6.05 -12.38 -11.53
C CYS A 44 7.19 -13.34 -11.18
N GLN A 45 6.85 -14.61 -11.03
CA GLN A 45 7.80 -15.69 -10.77
C GLN A 45 7.90 -16.58 -12.00
N ALA A 46 9.02 -16.50 -12.71
CA ALA A 46 9.19 -17.17 -14.01
C ALA A 46 9.21 -18.70 -13.90
N ALA A 47 9.55 -19.24 -12.73
CA ALA A 47 9.56 -20.69 -12.48
C ALA A 47 8.15 -21.30 -12.40
N SER A 48 7.23 -20.63 -11.68
CA SER A 48 5.85 -21.11 -11.48
C SER A 48 4.84 -20.48 -12.43
N LEU A 49 5.25 -19.44 -13.19
CA LEU A 49 4.39 -18.59 -14.01
C LEU A 49 3.29 -17.87 -13.19
N GLU A 50 3.46 -17.80 -11.87
CA GLU A 50 2.56 -17.07 -11.01
C GLU A 50 2.87 -15.58 -11.08
N SER A 51 1.81 -14.78 -11.06
CA SER A 51 1.90 -13.33 -11.02
C SER A 51 0.94 -12.78 -10.00
N THR A 52 1.41 -11.79 -9.25
CA THR A 52 0.63 -11.06 -8.27
C THR A 52 0.65 -9.58 -8.63
N VAL A 53 -0.51 -8.95 -8.57
CA VAL A 53 -0.66 -7.51 -8.80
C VAL A 53 -1.23 -6.90 -7.54
N VAL A 54 -0.57 -5.87 -7.01
CA VAL A 54 -1.04 -5.14 -5.85
C VAL A 54 -1.25 -3.69 -6.25
N LEU A 55 -2.44 -3.15 -5.99
CA LEU A 55 -2.76 -1.75 -6.19
C LEU A 55 -2.95 -1.08 -4.84
N GLY A 56 -2.37 0.11 -4.68
CA GLY A 56 -2.40 0.85 -3.43
C GLY A 56 -2.80 2.30 -3.63
N ALA A 57 -3.46 2.86 -2.62
CA ALA A 57 -3.73 4.29 -2.54
C ALA A 57 -3.51 4.78 -1.11
N GLU A 58 -2.88 5.94 -0.98
CA GLU A 58 -2.69 6.64 0.28
C GLU A 58 -3.28 8.05 0.19
N PHE A 59 -4.17 8.36 1.11
CA PHE A 59 -4.81 9.65 1.27
C PHE A 59 -4.39 10.28 2.59
N GLN A 60 -3.59 11.33 2.51
CA GLN A 60 -3.22 12.18 3.62
C GLN A 60 -4.21 13.34 3.74
N LEU A 61 -5.02 13.29 4.79
CA LEU A 61 -5.98 14.32 5.17
C LEU A 61 -5.38 15.20 6.29
N THR A 62 -6.04 16.32 6.61
CA THR A 62 -5.55 17.29 7.60
C THR A 62 -5.27 16.67 8.98
N ARG A 63 -6.06 15.68 9.40
CA ARG A 63 -5.91 14.99 10.70
C ARG A 63 -6.00 13.47 10.61
N SER A 64 -6.04 12.94 9.40
CA SER A 64 -6.21 11.51 9.19
C SER A 64 -5.35 11.04 8.04
N LYS A 65 -5.04 9.76 8.05
CA LYS A 65 -4.38 9.06 6.95
C LYS A 65 -5.22 7.84 6.63
N MET A 66 -5.60 7.68 5.36
CA MET A 66 -6.25 6.48 4.88
C MET A 66 -5.33 5.79 3.90
N SER A 67 -5.05 4.51 4.12
CA SER A 67 -4.28 3.66 3.21
C SER A 67 -5.17 2.50 2.78
N MET A 68 -5.19 2.20 1.49
CA MET A 68 -5.93 1.08 0.93
C MET A 68 -5.03 0.28 0.01
N THR A 69 -5.16 -1.04 0.06
CA THR A 69 -4.41 -1.96 -0.78
C THR A 69 -5.34 -3.05 -1.28
N LEU A 70 -5.26 -3.36 -2.57
CA LEU A 70 -5.95 -4.45 -3.24
C LEU A 70 -4.90 -5.40 -3.80
N ASP A 71 -4.95 -6.66 -3.40
CA ASP A 71 -4.15 -7.74 -3.97
C ASP A 71 -5.01 -8.52 -4.99
N GLY A 72 -4.67 -8.39 -6.26
CA GLY A 72 -5.33 -9.06 -7.38
C GLY A 72 -5.03 -10.55 -7.48
N GLY A 73 -3.99 -11.05 -6.80
CA GLY A 73 -3.70 -12.49 -6.74
C GLY A 73 -4.66 -13.23 -5.80
N THR A 74 -4.92 -12.66 -4.63
CA THR A 74 -5.77 -13.27 -3.60
C THR A 74 -7.19 -12.72 -3.56
N GLY A 75 -7.45 -11.58 -4.21
CA GLY A 75 -8.70 -10.84 -4.07
C GLY A 75 -8.81 -10.14 -2.70
N LYS A 76 -7.70 -10.02 -1.96
CA LYS A 76 -7.67 -9.43 -0.64
C LYS A 76 -7.66 -7.90 -0.70
N ILE A 77 -8.53 -7.29 0.07
CA ILE A 77 -8.65 -5.84 0.22
C ILE A 77 -8.30 -5.48 1.66
N GLN A 78 -7.35 -4.57 1.83
CA GLN A 78 -6.96 -4.04 3.13
C GLN A 78 -7.16 -2.52 3.15
N SER A 79 -7.68 -2.00 4.24
CA SER A 79 -7.85 -0.57 4.48
C SER A 79 -7.44 -0.23 5.91
N VAL A 80 -6.71 0.86 6.07
CA VAL A 80 -6.29 1.41 7.35
C VAL A 80 -6.67 2.88 7.39
N LEU A 81 -7.44 3.29 8.39
CA LEU A 81 -7.76 4.68 8.67
C LEU A 81 -7.15 5.05 10.01
N GLU A 82 -6.18 5.97 10.01
CA GLU A 82 -5.62 6.57 11.21
C GLU A 82 -6.15 7.99 11.37
N THR A 83 -6.54 8.39 12.57
CA THR A 83 -7.01 9.74 12.90
C THR A 83 -6.33 10.25 14.16
N LYS A 84 -5.74 11.45 14.09
CA LYS A 84 -5.16 12.16 15.23
C LYS A 84 -6.25 12.91 15.98
N LEU A 85 -6.32 12.69 17.30
CA LEU A 85 -7.33 13.29 18.18
C LEU A 85 -6.93 14.70 18.66
N GLY A 86 -5.65 15.08 18.56
CA GLY A 86 -5.15 16.41 18.89
C GLY A 86 -4.27 17.03 17.80
N MET A 87 -3.88 18.29 18.01
CA MET A 87 -2.98 19.02 17.07
C MET A 87 -1.52 19.07 17.54
N ALA A 88 -1.26 18.73 18.80
CA ALA A 88 0.09 18.73 19.36
C ALA A 88 0.88 17.50 18.90
N PRO A 89 2.21 17.60 18.73
CA PRO A 89 3.08 16.42 18.66
C PRO A 89 2.81 15.50 19.86
N GLY A 90 2.74 14.19 19.62
CA GLY A 90 2.37 13.21 20.66
C GLY A 90 0.88 13.15 20.99
N SER A 91 0.02 13.87 20.26
CA SER A 91 -1.43 13.74 20.43
C SER A 91 -1.88 12.30 20.17
N PRO A 92 -2.84 11.77 20.96
CA PRO A 92 -3.36 10.43 20.74
C PRO A 92 -3.87 10.23 19.31
N SER A 93 -3.69 9.02 18.76
CA SER A 93 -4.29 8.61 17.50
C SER A 93 -5.17 7.38 17.66
N LEU A 94 -6.22 7.31 16.85
CA LEU A 94 -7.09 6.15 16.72
C LEU A 94 -6.85 5.55 15.33
N SER A 95 -6.68 4.24 15.25
CA SER A 95 -6.61 3.51 14.00
C SER A 95 -7.79 2.55 13.87
N PHE A 96 -8.32 2.42 12.66
CA PHE A 96 -9.27 1.40 12.27
C PHE A 96 -8.67 0.63 11.11
N THR A 97 -8.73 -0.69 11.17
CA THR A 97 -8.25 -1.59 10.13
C THR A 97 -9.39 -2.47 9.67
N GLY A 98 -9.53 -2.63 8.37
CA GLY A 98 -10.47 -3.54 7.74
C GLY A 98 -9.75 -4.36 6.69
N GLU A 99 -9.95 -5.66 6.73
CA GLU A 99 -9.40 -6.62 5.80
C GLU A 99 -10.53 -7.53 5.33
N VAL A 100 -10.70 -7.63 4.02
CA VAL A 100 -11.67 -8.53 3.38
C VAL A 100 -10.88 -9.42 2.44
N ASP A 101 -10.91 -10.71 2.66
CA ASP A 101 -10.31 -11.72 1.80
C ASP A 101 -11.44 -12.45 1.06
N HIS A 102 -11.64 -12.08 -0.21
CA HIS A 102 -12.66 -12.70 -1.05
C HIS A 102 -12.33 -14.15 -1.42
N GLY A 103 -11.06 -14.53 -1.48
CA GLY A 103 -10.65 -15.90 -1.78
C GLY A 103 -10.97 -16.87 -0.65
N ASN A 104 -10.87 -16.39 0.60
CA ASN A 104 -11.12 -17.18 1.81
C ASN A 104 -12.47 -16.88 2.49
N ASP A 105 -13.34 -16.06 1.87
CA ASP A 105 -14.62 -15.56 2.41
C ASP A 105 -14.51 -15.11 3.88
N SER A 106 -13.47 -14.32 4.18
CA SER A 106 -13.17 -13.91 5.54
C SER A 106 -13.05 -12.40 5.66
N MET A 107 -13.50 -11.89 6.81
CA MET A 107 -13.44 -10.46 7.13
C MET A 107 -12.79 -10.28 8.50
N ARG A 108 -11.82 -9.38 8.59
CA ARG A 108 -11.11 -9.06 9.82
C ARG A 108 -11.16 -7.56 10.03
N PHE A 109 -11.65 -7.15 11.18
CA PHE A 109 -11.70 -5.75 11.58
C PHE A 109 -10.91 -5.56 12.86
N GLY A 110 -10.18 -4.46 12.92
CA GLY A 110 -9.38 -4.08 14.07
C GLY A 110 -9.54 -2.61 14.38
N TYR A 111 -9.32 -2.26 15.63
CA TYR A 111 -9.15 -0.89 16.06
C TYR A 111 -7.94 -0.81 16.98
N GLY A 112 -7.25 0.32 16.93
CA GLY A 112 -6.11 0.62 17.78
C GLY A 112 -6.24 2.02 18.33
N MET A 113 -5.67 2.22 19.52
CA MET A 113 -5.50 3.55 20.08
C MET A 113 -4.05 3.68 20.51
N ASN A 114 -3.39 4.72 20.03
CA ASN A 114 -2.05 5.09 20.48
C ASN A 114 -2.18 6.29 21.41
N ILE A 115 -1.86 6.09 22.69
CA ILE A 115 -1.84 7.13 23.72
C ILE A 115 -0.38 7.32 24.12
N GLY A 116 0.35 8.17 23.38
CA GLY A 116 1.72 8.51 23.72
C GLY A 116 2.60 8.76 22.49
N GLY A 117 3.16 9.96 22.44
CA GLY A 117 4.40 10.27 21.72
C GLY A 117 5.37 10.93 22.68
#